data_AF-A0A2E3K8F0-F1
#
_entry.id   AF-A0A2E3K8F0-F1
#
_cell.length_a   1.000
_cell.length_b   1.000
_cell.length_c   1.000
_cell.angle_alpha   90.00
_cell.angle_beta   90.00
_cell.angle_gamma   90.00
#
_symmetry.space_group_name_H-M   'P 1'
#
loop_
_entity.id
_entity.type
_entity.pdbx_description
1 polymer ?
#
loop_
_entity_poly.entity_id
_entity_poly.type
_entity_poly.pdbx_seq_one_letter_code
_entity_poly.pdbx_strand_id
1 'polypeptide(L)' 'MQSLHDKGMGYRTIAKYLNGLGVRTHKGSEWRTQYVYSVIKRHRERQERLERRYRKYEPVISKMWVEYDEDE' A
#
# COMPACT_ATOMS: atom_id res chain seq x y z
N MET A 1 12.28 -4.32 -5.05
CA MET A 1 12.24 -2.85 -5.23
C MET A 1 12.18 -2.11 -3.92
N GLN A 2 11.16 -2.33 -3.09
CA GLN A 2 11.08 -1.72 -1.75
C GLN A 2 12.37 -1.96 -0.94
N SER A 3 12.81 -3.21 -0.86
CA SER A 3 14.08 -3.60 -0.23
C SER A 3 15.34 -2.97 -0.83
N LEU A 4 15.33 -2.53 -2.09
CA LEU A 4 16.48 -1.83 -2.70
C LEU A 4 16.48 -0.36 -2.28
N HIS A 5 15.30 0.25 -2.22
CA HIS A 5 15.12 1.60 -1.73
C HIS A 5 15.45 1.72 -0.24
N ASP A 6 15.01 0.75 0.57
CA ASP A 6 15.31 0.70 2.01
C ASP A 6 16.81 0.49 2.28
N LYS A 7 17.54 -0.12 1.33
CA LYS A 7 19.01 -0.21 1.34
C LYS A 7 19.72 1.06 0.88
N GLY A 8 18.98 2.15 0.63
CA GLY A 8 19.54 3.46 0.24
C GLY A 8 19.69 3.70 -1.26
N MET A 9 19.21 2.80 -2.13
CA MET A 9 19.21 3.10 -3.57
C MET A 9 18.13 4.11 -3.94
N GLY A 10 18.55 5.22 -4.56
CA GLY A 10 17.63 6.18 -5.15
C GLY A 10 16.78 5.57 -6.28
N TYR A 11 15.60 6.14 -6.51
CA TYR A 11 14.62 5.63 -7.50
C TYR A 11 15.19 5.49 -8.92
N ARG A 12 16.07 6.41 -9.33
CA ARG A 12 16.74 6.37 -10.65
C ARG A 12 17.68 5.18 -10.76
N THR A 13 18.44 4.90 -9.70
CA THR A 13 19.38 3.77 -9.64
C THR A 13 18.64 2.45 -9.70
N ILE A 14 17.51 2.35 -8.97
CA ILE A 14 16.64 1.17 -9.02
C ILE A 14 16.09 0.95 -10.44
N ALA A 15 15.59 2.00 -11.10
CA ALA A 15 15.09 1.88 -12.47
C ALA A 15 16.17 1.37 -13.44
N LYS A 16 17.38 1.94 -13.39
CA LYS A 16 18.52 1.48 -14.20
C LYS A 16 18.90 0.03 -13.89
N TYR A 17 18.97 -0.33 -12.61
CA TYR A 17 19.29 -1.69 -12.19
C TYR A 17 18.30 -2.71 -12.74
N LEU A 18 17.00 -2.43 -12.66
CA LEU A 18 15.96 -3.33 -13.17
C LEU A 18 15.97 -3.46 -14.69
N ASN A 19 16.18 -2.35 -15.40
CA ASN A 19 16.30 -2.39 -16.86
C ASN A 19 17.57 -3.13 -17.30
N GLY A 20 18.67 -2.97 -16.57
CA GLY A 20 19.92 -3.71 -16.83
C GLY A 20 19.78 -5.22 -16.60
N LEU A 21 18.90 -5.63 -15.69
CA LEU A 21 18.52 -7.04 -15.49
C LEU A 21 17.50 -7.55 -16.52
N GLY A 22 17.06 -6.72 -17.48
CA GLY A 22 16.05 -7.08 -18.47
C GLY A 22 14.62 -7.22 -17.91
N VAL A 23 14.38 -6.82 -16.66
CA VAL A 23 13.07 -6.92 -16.02
C VAL A 23 12.15 -5.83 -16.58
N ARG A 24 11.01 -6.21 -17.13
CA ARG A 24 9.97 -5.29 -17.60
C ARG A 24 8.90 -5.05 -16.53
N THR A 25 8.15 -3.97 -16.66
CA THR A 25 6.96 -3.71 -15.85
C THR A 25 5.86 -4.72 -16.17
N HIS A 26 4.81 -4.79 -15.35
CA HIS A 26 3.65 -5.67 -15.60
C HIS A 26 2.96 -5.45 -16.96
N LYS A 27 3.16 -4.28 -17.60
CA LYS A 27 2.66 -3.95 -18.94
C LYS A 27 3.70 -4.17 -20.06
N GLY A 28 4.87 -4.73 -19.73
CA GLY A 28 5.97 -4.93 -20.68
C GLY A 28 6.84 -3.69 -20.95
N SER A 29 6.51 -2.53 -20.39
CA SER A 29 7.32 -1.31 -20.55
C SER A 29 8.58 -1.30 -19.67
N GLU A 30 9.56 -0.47 -20.01
CA GLU A 30 10.77 -0.25 -19.18
C GLU A 30 10.46 0.48 -17.85
N TRP A 31 11.33 0.27 -16.88
CA TRP A 31 11.27 0.98 -15.61
C TRP A 31 11.72 2.43 -15.78
N ARG A 32 10.82 3.35 -15.42
CA ARG A 32 11.11 4.78 -15.25
C ARG A 32 11.10 5.12 -13.76
N THR A 33 11.82 6.16 -13.37
CA THR A 33 11.87 6.65 -11.98
C THR A 33 10.48 6.83 -11.36
N GLN A 34 9.54 7.41 -12.12
CA GLN A 34 8.15 7.62 -11.68
C GLN A 34 7.39 6.31 -11.40
N TYR A 35 7.68 5.25 -12.15
CA TYR A 35 7.07 3.94 -11.96
C TYR A 35 7.62 3.26 -10.72
N VAL A 36 8.93 3.37 -10.48
CA VAL A 36 9.56 2.87 -9.25
C VAL A 36 8.95 3.56 -8.03
N TYR A 37 8.87 4.90 -8.06
CA TYR A 37 8.27 5.68 -6.99
C TYR A 37 6.80 5.27 -6.71
N SER A 38 5.98 5.18 -7.76
CA SER A 38 4.55 4.84 -7.60
C SER A 38 4.35 3.44 -7.04
N VAL A 39 5.15 2.45 -7.47
CA VAL A 39 5.08 1.08 -6.95
C VAL A 39 5.45 1.02 -5.47
N ILE A 40 6.55 1.67 -5.06
CA ILE A 40 6.99 1.74 -3.66
C ILE A 40 5.91 2.44 -2.80
N LYS A 41 5.39 3.58 -3.26
CA LYS A 41 4.31 4.30 -2.58
C LYS A 41 3.07 3.42 -2.38
N ARG A 42 2.58 2.80 -3.45
CA ARG A 42 1.39 1.92 -3.40
C ARG A 42 1.61 0.68 -2.52
N HIS A 43 2.83 0.17 -2.48
CA HIS A 43 3.20 -0.92 -1.58
C HIS A 43 3.06 -0.49 -0.12
N ARG A 44 3.62 0.68 0.26
CA ARG A 44 3.50 1.22 1.62
C ARG A 44 2.05 1.46 2.03
N GLU A 45 1.25 2.10 1.17
CA GLU A 45 -0.18 2.30 1.42
C GLU A 45 -0.93 0.97 1.61
N ARG A 46 -0.55 -0.07 0.86
CA ARG A 46 -1.14 -1.41 1.03
C ARG A 46 -0.78 -2.01 2.38
N GLN A 47 0.47 -1.91 2.83
CA GLN A 47 0.87 -2.43 4.14
C GLN A 47 0.09 -1.76 5.27
N GLU A 48 -0.05 -0.44 5.21
CA GLU A 48 -0.82 0.33 6.19
C GLU A 48 -2.31 -0.09 6.22
N ARG A 49 -2.91 -0.35 5.06
CA ARG A 49 -4.29 -0.87 4.99
C ARG A 49 -4.41 -2.27 5.59
N LEU A 50 -3.42 -3.14 5.36
CA LEU A 50 -3.40 -4.49 5.92
C LEU A 50 -3.24 -4.44 7.44
N GLU A 51 -2.34 -3.60 7.95
CA GLU A 51 -2.14 -3.36 9.37
C GLU A 51 -3.44 -2.88 10.03
N ARG A 52 -4.12 -1.89 9.45
CA ARG A 52 -5.43 -1.43 9.95
C ARG A 52 -6.50 -2.51 9.92
N ARG A 53 -6.55 -3.34 8.89
CA ARG A 53 -7.52 -4.43 8.74
C ARG A 53 -7.32 -5.52 9.79
N TYR A 54 -6.07 -5.88 10.07
CA TYR A 54 -5.72 -6.94 11.02
C TYR A 54 -5.54 -6.43 12.45
N ARG A 55 -5.57 -5.11 12.67
CA ARG A 55 -5.58 -4.53 14.01
C ARG A 55 -6.83 -4.97 14.75
N LYS A 56 -6.63 -5.79 15.78
CA LYS A 56 -7.70 -6.19 16.70
C LYS A 56 -7.96 -5.02 17.64
N TYR A 57 -9.21 -4.57 17.69
CA TYR A 57 -9.69 -3.66 18.71
C TYR A 57 -10.46 -4.48 19.74
N GLU A 58 -10.34 -4.12 21.02
CA GLU A 58 -11.23 -4.67 22.03
C GLU A 58 -12.67 -4.24 21.70
N PRO A 59 -13.64 -5.18 21.66
CA PRO A 59 -15.02 -4.83 21.40
C PRO A 59 -15.55 -3.98 22.56
N VAL A 60 -15.84 -2.71 22.29
CA VAL A 60 -16.52 -1.81 23.23
C VAL A 60 -18.02 -1.90 22.94
N ILE A 61 -18.77 -2.57 23.81
CA ILE A 61 -20.24 -2.62 23.72
C ILE A 61 -20.80 -1.42 24.51
N SER A 62 -21.42 -0.47 23.83
CA SER A 62 -22.18 0.61 24.48
C SER A 62 -23.63 0.19 24.75
N LYS A 63 -24.29 0.84 25.70
CA LYS A 63 -25.72 0.63 25.96
C LYS A 63 -26.52 1.20 24.78
N MET A 64 -27.11 0.32 23.97
CA MET A 64 -28.03 0.68 22.90
C MET A 64 -29.46 0.70 23.47
N TRP A 65 -30.22 1.75 23.16
CA TRP A 65 -31.65 1.85 23.50
C TRP A 65 -32.45 2.07 22.22
N VAL A 66 -33.65 1.52 22.18
CA VAL A 66 -34.59 1.63 21.07
C VAL A 66 -35.85 2.28 21.61
N GLU A 67 -36.31 3.33 20.94
CA GLU A 67 -37.58 4.00 21.19
C GLU A 67 -38.48 3.72 19.97
N TYR A 68 -39.73 3.37 20.22
CA TYR A 68 -40.73 3.18 19.18
C TYR A 68 -41.62 4.41 19.19
N ASP A 69 -41.70 5.12 18.07
CA ASP A 69 -42.80 6.03 17.83
C ASP A 69 -44.00 5.18 17.40
N GLU A 70 -45.13 5.31 18.09
CA GLU A 70 -46.41 4.80 17.59
C GLU A 70 -46.79 5.64 16.36
N ASP A 71 -46.68 5.07 15.16
CA ASP A 71 -47.26 5.65 13.94
C ASP A 71 -48.79 5.77 14.13
N GLU A 72 -49.29 7.01 14.25
CA GLU A 72 -50.72 7.38 14.32
C GLU A 72 -51.38 7.39 12.93
#